data_AF-A0A7V4UHF8-F1
#
_entry.id   AF-A0A7V4UHF8-F1
#
_cell.length_a   1.000
_cell.length_b   1.000
_cell.length_c   1.000
_cell.angle_alpha   90.00
_cell.angle_beta   90.00
_cell.angle_gamma   90.00
#
_symmetry.space_group_name_H-M   'P 1'
#
loop_
_entity.id
_entity.type
_entity.pdbx_description
1 polymer ?
#
loop_
_entity_poly.entity_id
_entity_poly.type
_entity_poly.pdbx_seq_one_letter_code
_entity_poly.pdbx_strand_id
1 'polypeptide(L)'
;MMHHRCDLPEAAARSLALVRLLGICVFLAAIEGCGPGRQPSGRPDIDAIPEIELRGSATKASIYEFRAKVKRRGLGAAKAELPTLIESLEGYEKLKLGEHTATYQQIFEKLKALQGTLAGSPSKDAVTKAADEIAALADKLPGKADPNPQVE
;
A
#
# COMPACT_ATOMS: atom_id res chain seq x y z
N MET A 1 23.95 -28.54 -44.61
CA MET A 1 25.34 -28.17 -44.27
C MET A 1 25.25 -26.86 -43.47
N MET A 2 25.09 -26.88 -42.14
CA MET A 2 26.01 -27.28 -41.06
C MET A 2 27.22 -26.34 -40.85
N HIS A 3 27.41 -26.00 -39.56
CA HIS A 3 28.54 -25.37 -38.84
C HIS A 3 28.49 -23.84 -38.67
N HIS A 4 28.16 -23.34 -37.46
CA HIS A 4 29.05 -23.10 -36.28
C HIS A 4 30.02 -21.92 -36.55
N ARG A 5 30.26 -20.91 -35.71
CA ARG A 5 30.23 -20.74 -34.24
C ARG A 5 30.43 -19.24 -33.94
N CYS A 6 30.07 -18.82 -32.71
CA CYS A 6 30.73 -17.86 -31.79
C CYS A 6 31.22 -16.50 -32.34
N ASP A 7 30.99 -15.37 -31.68
CA ASP A 7 31.65 -15.04 -30.41
C ASP A 7 31.03 -13.77 -29.79
N LEU A 8 30.77 -13.81 -28.48
CA LEU A 8 30.74 -12.64 -27.60
C LEU A 8 32.10 -12.57 -26.91
N PRO A 9 32.69 -11.37 -26.76
CA PRO A 9 33.37 -11.02 -25.51
C PRO A 9 32.80 -9.68 -25.00
N GLU A 10 32.28 -9.61 -23.78
CA GLU A 10 33.00 -9.55 -22.50
C GLU A 10 33.81 -8.24 -22.31
N ALA A 11 33.26 -7.41 -21.42
CA ALA A 11 33.92 -6.56 -20.43
C ALA A 11 34.99 -5.51 -20.82
N ALA A 12 34.71 -4.30 -20.31
CA ALA A 12 35.62 -3.44 -19.56
C ALA A 12 36.75 -2.67 -20.29
N ALA A 13 36.55 -1.35 -20.40
CA ALA A 13 37.54 -0.30 -20.09
C ALA A 13 36.85 1.08 -20.19
N ARG A 14 36.44 1.71 -19.09
CA ARG A 14 37.23 2.68 -18.29
C ARG A 14 38.03 3.68 -19.13
N SER A 15 37.61 4.96 -19.11
CA SER A 15 38.44 6.18 -19.08
C SER A 15 37.50 7.39 -19.01
N LEU A 16 37.29 7.98 -17.83
CA LEU A 16 38.00 9.17 -17.34
C LEU A 16 37.98 10.36 -18.32
N ALA A 17 37.05 11.29 -18.08
CA ALA A 17 37.28 12.71 -18.34
C ALA A 17 36.79 13.51 -17.12
N LEU A 18 37.77 13.93 -16.33
CA LEU A 18 37.69 14.77 -15.15
C LEU A 18 37.33 16.23 -15.50
N VAL A 19 36.61 16.85 -14.56
CA VAL A 19 36.86 18.20 -14.01
C VAL A 19 36.58 19.43 -14.86
N ARG A 20 35.58 20.19 -14.40
CA ARG A 20 35.50 21.67 -14.23
C ARG A 20 34.08 21.96 -13.74
N LEU A 21 33.76 22.68 -12.66
CA LEU A 21 34.43 23.75 -11.94
C LEU A 21 34.01 23.74 -10.46
N LEU A 22 34.98 24.04 -9.60
CA LEU A 22 34.88 24.48 -8.22
C LEU A 22 34.05 25.79 -8.12
N GLY A 23 33.20 25.90 -7.12
CA GLY A 23 32.55 27.13 -6.69
C GLY A 23 32.26 27.09 -5.19
N ILE A 24 33.31 27.33 -4.39
CA ILE A 24 33.31 27.39 -2.93
C ILE A 24 32.66 28.70 -2.48
N CYS A 25 31.66 28.63 -1.58
CA CYS A 25 31.35 29.70 -0.63
C CYS A 25 30.99 29.08 0.72
N VAL A 26 32.01 28.93 1.55
CA VAL A 26 31.92 28.64 2.98
C VAL A 26 31.44 29.91 3.68
N PHE A 27 30.27 29.85 4.34
CA PHE A 27 29.93 30.79 5.42
C PHE A 27 29.88 30.01 6.74
N LEU A 28 31.04 29.94 7.37
CA LEU A 28 31.20 29.69 8.80
C LEU A 28 31.06 31.04 9.50
N ALA A 29 29.97 31.24 10.22
CA ALA A 29 29.89 32.25 11.27
C ALA A 29 29.25 31.59 12.49
N ALA A 30 30.12 31.27 13.44
CA ALA A 30 29.78 30.82 14.77
C ALA A 30 28.96 31.91 15.49
N ILE A 31 27.85 31.50 16.09
CA ILE A 31 27.33 32.18 17.28
C ILE A 31 27.11 31.10 18.32
N GLU A 32 27.79 31.30 19.44
CA GLU A 32 27.77 30.45 20.62
C GLU A 32 26.34 30.23 21.10
N GLY A 33 25.95 28.95 21.16
CA GLY A 33 24.67 28.48 21.65
C GLY A 33 24.79 27.02 22.01
N CYS A 34 25.52 26.74 23.10
CA CYS A 34 25.57 25.43 23.73
C CYS A 34 24.16 25.10 24.26
N GLY A 35 23.47 24.21 23.57
CA GLY A 35 22.23 23.58 24.03
C GLY A 35 22.02 22.30 23.25
N PRO A 36 21.93 21.12 23.89
CA PRO A 36 21.62 19.89 23.20
C PRO A 36 20.10 19.88 22.92
N GLY A 37 19.67 20.73 21.99
CA GLY A 37 18.35 20.66 21.41
C GLY A 37 18.31 19.44 20.51
N ARG A 38 18.01 18.27 21.09
CA ARG A 38 17.52 17.10 20.34
C ARG A 38 16.45 17.60 19.39
N GLN A 39 16.78 17.71 18.11
CA GLN A 39 15.79 17.84 17.05
C GLN A 39 15.00 16.53 17.10
N PRO A 40 13.73 16.50 17.53
CA PRO A 40 12.96 15.30 17.38
C PRO A 40 12.77 15.15 15.88
N SER A 41 13.56 14.26 15.27
CA SER A 41 13.21 13.76 13.96
C SER A 41 11.85 13.12 14.13
N GLY A 42 10.78 13.86 13.81
CA GLY A 42 9.39 13.46 13.95
C GLY A 42 8.99 12.37 12.97
N ARG A 43 9.87 11.39 12.72
CA ARG A 43 9.44 10.08 12.24
C ARG A 43 8.88 9.38 13.48
N PRO A 44 7.58 9.05 13.52
CA PRO A 44 7.05 8.25 14.61
C PRO A 44 7.89 6.98 14.70
N ASP A 45 8.32 6.63 15.92
CA ASP A 45 8.97 5.35 16.21
C ASP A 45 8.07 4.24 15.66
N ILE A 46 8.43 3.68 14.51
CA ILE A 46 7.68 2.58 13.88
C ILE A 46 7.66 1.37 14.84
N ASP A 47 8.67 1.28 15.72
CA ASP A 47 8.78 0.29 16.79
C ASP A 47 7.75 0.47 17.92
N ALA A 48 7.09 1.63 18.03
CA ALA A 48 6.07 1.89 19.05
C ALA A 48 4.64 1.52 18.60
N ILE A 49 4.41 1.24 17.30
CA ILE A 49 3.08 0.93 16.79
C ILE A 49 2.83 -0.58 16.91
N PRO A 50 1.76 -1.01 17.60
CA PRO A 50 1.40 -2.43 17.68
C PRO A 50 1.23 -3.04 16.29
N GLU A 51 1.70 -4.28 16.08
CA GLU A 51 1.57 -4.98 14.78
C GLU A 51 0.11 -5.01 14.28
N ILE A 52 -0.84 -5.13 15.20
CA ILE A 52 -2.27 -5.11 14.89
C ILE A 52 -2.75 -3.78 14.32
N GLU A 53 -2.18 -2.65 14.75
CA GLU A 53 -2.49 -1.32 14.20
C GLU A 53 -1.89 -1.14 12.79
N LEU A 54 -0.67 -1.63 12.55
CA LEU A 54 -0.06 -1.62 11.23
C LEU A 54 -0.87 -2.46 10.24
N ARG A 55 -1.26 -3.66 10.65
CA ARG A 55 -2.09 -4.54 9.84
C ARG A 55 -3.48 -3.96 9.60
N GLY A 56 -4.13 -3.45 10.65
CA GLY A 56 -5.43 -2.78 10.54
C GLY A 56 -5.38 -1.59 9.61
N SER A 57 -4.34 -0.76 9.69
CA SER A 57 -4.09 0.36 8.78
C SER A 57 -3.93 -0.10 7.32
N ALA A 58 -3.12 -1.13 7.08
CA ALA A 58 -2.91 -1.67 5.73
C ALA A 58 -4.20 -2.25 5.14
N THR A 59 -4.92 -3.08 5.88
CA THR A 59 -6.20 -3.64 5.43
C THR A 59 -7.23 -2.54 5.17
N LYS A 60 -7.34 -1.57 6.07
CA LYS A 60 -8.24 -0.42 5.93
C LYS A 60 -7.91 0.38 4.66
N ALA A 61 -6.63 0.65 4.41
CA ALA A 61 -6.17 1.34 3.20
C ALA A 61 -6.56 0.58 1.93
N SER A 62 -6.29 -0.73 1.86
CA SER A 62 -6.65 -1.55 0.69
C SER A 62 -8.16 -1.57 0.43
N ILE A 63 -8.98 -1.61 1.49
CA ILE A 63 -10.45 -1.57 1.36
C ILE A 63 -10.94 -0.20 0.88
N TYR A 64 -10.38 0.89 1.40
CA TYR A 64 -10.74 2.23 0.94
C TYR A 64 -10.29 2.50 -0.50
N GLU A 65 -9.11 2.01 -0.89
CA GLU A 65 -8.65 2.07 -2.27
C GLU A 65 -9.58 1.29 -3.20
N PHE A 66 -9.94 0.05 -2.82
CA PHE A 66 -10.93 -0.75 -3.56
C PHE A 66 -12.24 0.02 -3.74
N ARG A 67 -12.80 0.56 -2.65
CA ARG A 67 -14.02 1.38 -2.69
C ARG A 67 -13.88 2.57 -3.64
N ALA A 68 -12.79 3.32 -3.55
CA ALA A 68 -12.55 4.49 -4.39
C ALA A 68 -12.48 4.09 -5.88
N LYS A 69 -11.78 3.00 -6.20
CA LYS A 69 -11.70 2.46 -7.56
C LYS A 69 -13.06 2.01 -8.07
N VAL A 70 -13.87 1.34 -7.24
CA VAL A 70 -15.25 0.94 -7.58
C VAL A 70 -16.13 2.15 -7.83
N LYS A 71 -16.04 3.22 -7.03
CA LYS A 71 -16.82 4.45 -7.27
C LYS A 71 -16.46 5.13 -8.59
N ARG A 72 -15.16 5.20 -8.90
CA ARG A 72 -14.63 5.81 -10.12
C ARG A 72 -14.94 4.98 -11.37
N ARG A 73 -14.59 3.69 -11.37
CA ARG A 73 -14.57 2.80 -12.55
C ARG A 73 -15.72 1.79 -12.59
N GLY A 74 -16.49 1.65 -11.52
CA GLY A 74 -17.64 0.74 -11.44
C GLY A 74 -17.27 -0.74 -11.43
N LEU A 75 -18.08 -1.55 -12.13
CA LEU A 75 -17.94 -3.01 -12.16
C LEU A 75 -16.59 -3.49 -12.67
N GLY A 76 -15.97 -2.77 -13.61
CA GLY A 76 -14.66 -3.14 -14.15
C GLY A 76 -13.58 -3.20 -13.06
N ALA A 77 -13.53 -2.18 -12.20
CA ALA A 77 -12.62 -2.18 -11.06
C ALA A 77 -12.98 -3.25 -10.03
N ALA A 78 -14.27 -3.44 -9.75
CA ALA A 78 -14.69 -4.49 -8.82
C ALA A 78 -14.22 -5.88 -9.27
N LYS A 79 -14.37 -6.20 -10.56
CA LYS A 79 -13.93 -7.50 -11.11
C LYS A 79 -12.40 -7.65 -11.11
N ALA A 80 -11.66 -6.57 -11.37
CA ALA A 80 -10.21 -6.61 -11.44
C ALA A 80 -9.53 -6.68 -10.06
N GLU A 81 -10.03 -5.92 -9.08
CA GLU A 81 -9.34 -5.68 -7.81
C GLU A 81 -9.82 -6.63 -6.70
N LEU A 82 -11.09 -7.07 -6.75
CA LEU A 82 -11.68 -7.88 -5.68
C LEU A 82 -10.96 -9.21 -5.44
N PRO A 83 -10.53 -9.98 -6.46
CA PRO A 83 -9.80 -11.23 -6.23
C PRO A 83 -8.52 -11.01 -5.41
N THR A 84 -7.71 -10.02 -5.77
CA THR A 84 -6.48 -9.69 -5.06
C THR A 84 -6.75 -9.20 -3.63
N LEU A 85 -7.82 -8.42 -3.43
CA LEU A 85 -8.21 -8.01 -2.07
C LEU A 85 -8.63 -9.21 -1.21
N ILE A 86 -9.36 -10.18 -1.77
CA ILE A 86 -9.72 -11.42 -1.07
C ILE A 86 -8.46 -12.20 -0.71
N GLU A 87 -7.56 -12.43 -1.67
CA GLU A 87 -6.29 -13.15 -1.45
C GLU A 87 -5.45 -12.49 -0.34
N SER A 88 -5.42 -11.15 -0.28
CA SER A 88 -4.68 -10.43 0.77
C SER A 88 -5.23 -10.66 2.18
N LEU A 89 -6.49 -11.09 2.29
CA LEU A 89 -7.20 -11.37 3.54
C LEU A 89 -7.39 -12.87 3.79
N GLU A 90 -6.93 -13.73 2.88
CA GLU A 90 -6.96 -15.17 3.10
C GLU A 90 -6.06 -15.57 4.27
N GLY A 91 -6.52 -16.53 5.06
CA GLY A 91 -5.79 -16.99 6.23
C GLY A 91 -5.73 -15.99 7.40
N TYR A 92 -6.62 -14.98 7.42
CA TYR A 92 -6.72 -14.04 8.55
C TYR A 92 -6.90 -14.74 9.90
N GLU A 93 -7.53 -15.92 9.91
CA GLU A 93 -7.73 -16.77 11.09
C GLU A 93 -6.43 -17.22 11.76
N LYS A 94 -5.32 -17.27 11.01
CA LYS A 94 -4.00 -17.65 11.52
C LYS A 94 -3.28 -16.48 12.20
N LEU A 95 -3.85 -15.27 12.13
CA LEU A 95 -3.24 -14.05 12.63
C LEU A 95 -3.69 -13.74 14.06
N LYS A 96 -2.85 -13.04 14.82
CA LYS A 96 -3.20 -12.55 16.16
C LYS A 96 -4.03 -11.27 16.05
N LEU A 97 -5.32 -11.40 15.79
CA LEU A 97 -6.24 -10.27 15.57
C LEU A 97 -6.98 -9.79 16.83
N GLY A 98 -6.95 -10.58 17.91
CA GLY A 98 -7.63 -10.25 19.16
C GLY A 98 -9.13 -10.04 18.98
N GLU A 99 -9.65 -8.95 19.55
CA GLU A 99 -11.07 -8.57 19.46
C GLU A 99 -11.55 -8.25 18.03
N HIS A 100 -10.63 -7.96 17.10
CA HIS A 100 -10.97 -7.60 15.72
C HIS A 100 -11.22 -8.82 14.82
N THR A 101 -11.01 -10.05 15.29
CA THR A 101 -11.20 -11.29 14.51
C THR A 101 -12.57 -11.34 13.84
N ALA A 102 -13.64 -11.01 14.58
CA ALA A 102 -15.00 -10.98 14.04
C ALA A 102 -15.19 -9.92 12.94
N THR A 103 -14.49 -8.78 13.04
CA THR A 103 -14.55 -7.73 12.01
C THR A 103 -13.85 -8.20 10.73
N TYR A 104 -12.69 -8.84 10.83
CA TYR A 104 -12.00 -9.43 9.68
C TYR A 104 -12.83 -10.52 9.01
N GLN A 105 -13.48 -11.38 9.79
CA GLN A 105 -14.40 -12.38 9.27
C GLN A 105 -15.54 -11.75 8.48
N GLN A 106 -16.23 -10.76 9.06
CA GLN A 106 -17.35 -10.08 8.38
C GLN A 106 -16.91 -9.38 7.08
N ILE A 107 -15.73 -8.77 7.07
CA ILE A 107 -15.14 -8.18 5.86
C ILE A 107 -14.90 -9.26 4.81
N PHE A 108 -14.23 -10.35 5.18
CA PHE A 108 -13.91 -11.45 4.27
C PHE A 108 -15.18 -12.09 3.68
N GLU A 109 -16.18 -12.37 4.51
CA GLU A 109 -17.47 -12.92 4.07
C GLU A 109 -18.20 -11.98 3.10
N LYS A 110 -18.22 -10.67 3.37
CA LYS A 110 -18.82 -9.69 2.45
C LYS A 110 -18.06 -9.59 1.13
N LEU A 111 -16.73 -9.67 1.15
CA LEU A 111 -15.92 -9.69 -0.07
C LEU A 111 -16.21 -10.94 -0.92
N LYS A 112 -16.32 -12.12 -0.29
CA LYS A 112 -16.72 -13.37 -0.97
C LYS A 112 -18.14 -13.30 -1.51
N ALA A 113 -19.09 -12.72 -0.76
CA ALA A 113 -20.46 -12.51 -1.22
C ALA A 113 -20.52 -11.56 -2.42
N LEU A 114 -19.71 -10.50 -2.42
CA LEU A 114 -19.57 -9.59 -3.55
C LEU A 114 -18.98 -10.32 -4.77
N GLN A 115 -17.97 -11.18 -4.57
CA GLN A 115 -17.39 -11.99 -5.64
C GLN A 115 -18.44 -12.89 -6.31
N GLY A 116 -19.27 -13.56 -5.51
CA GLY A 116 -20.40 -14.36 -6.02
C GLY A 116 -21.44 -13.50 -6.76
N THR A 117 -21.73 -12.31 -6.24
CA THR A 117 -22.68 -11.38 -6.85
C THR A 117 -22.19 -10.87 -8.21
N LEU A 118 -20.89 -10.61 -8.37
CA LEU A 118 -20.29 -10.14 -9.63
C LEU A 118 -20.41 -11.15 -10.78
N ALA A 119 -20.59 -12.44 -10.48
CA ALA A 119 -20.86 -13.47 -11.49
C ALA A 119 -22.28 -13.34 -12.10
N GLY A 120 -23.22 -12.76 -11.35
CA GLY A 120 -24.63 -12.59 -11.75
C GLY A 120 -24.95 -11.28 -12.49
N SER A 121 -23.95 -10.52 -12.94
CA SER A 121 -24.12 -9.22 -13.62
C SER A 121 -24.91 -8.17 -12.80
N PRO A 122 -24.39 -7.72 -11.64
CA PRO A 122 -25.08 -6.75 -10.79
C PRO A 122 -25.04 -5.32 -11.38
N SER A 123 -25.83 -4.41 -10.83
CA SER A 123 -25.76 -2.99 -11.20
C SER A 123 -24.55 -2.28 -10.55
N LYS A 124 -24.12 -1.15 -11.13
CA LYS A 124 -23.04 -0.33 -10.58
C LYS A 124 -23.37 0.14 -9.16
N ASP A 125 -24.61 0.55 -8.92
CA ASP A 125 -25.10 0.98 -7.61
C ASP A 125 -25.02 -0.15 -6.57
N ALA A 126 -25.41 -1.38 -6.95
CA ALA A 126 -25.34 -2.52 -6.04
C ALA A 126 -23.89 -2.82 -5.61
N VAL A 127 -22.95 -2.80 -6.56
CA VAL A 127 -21.52 -3.02 -6.29
C VAL A 127 -20.93 -1.88 -5.47
N THR A 128 -21.33 -0.64 -5.75
CA THR A 128 -20.87 0.54 -5.00
C THR A 128 -21.37 0.49 -3.56
N LYS A 129 -22.64 0.16 -3.35
CA LYS A 129 -23.22 -0.02 -2.02
C LYS A 129 -22.53 -1.13 -1.24
N ALA A 130 -22.27 -2.27 -1.87
CA ALA A 130 -21.52 -3.35 -1.24
C ALA A 130 -20.10 -2.90 -0.82
N ALA A 131 -19.40 -2.14 -1.67
CA ALA A 131 -18.09 -1.58 -1.34
C ALA A 131 -18.16 -0.55 -0.19
N ASP A 132 -19.21 0.28 -0.13
CA ASP A 132 -19.47 1.19 0.99
C ASP A 132 -19.73 0.44 2.30
N GLU A 133 -20.51 -0.65 2.27
CA GLU A 133 -20.76 -1.49 3.46
C GLU A 133 -19.49 -2.18 3.96
N ILE A 134 -18.62 -2.64 3.05
CA ILE A 134 -17.34 -3.25 3.42
C ILE A 134 -16.41 -2.20 4.03
N ALA A 135 -16.37 -0.98 3.50
CA ALA A 135 -15.59 0.12 4.08
C ALA A 135 -16.09 0.52 5.48
N ALA A 136 -17.41 0.50 5.71
CA ALA A 136 -17.98 0.74 7.04
C ALA A 136 -17.58 -0.33 8.08
N LEU A 137 -17.32 -1.56 7.64
CA LEU A 137 -16.71 -2.58 8.52
C LEU A 137 -15.23 -2.30 8.75
N ALA A 138 -14.50 -1.85 7.73
CA ALA A 138 -13.10 -1.49 7.84
C ALA A 138 -12.85 -0.35 8.83
N ASP A 139 -13.81 0.57 9.03
CA ASP A 139 -13.74 1.64 10.04
C ASP A 139 -13.52 1.10 11.46
N LYS A 140 -13.99 -0.11 11.75
CA LYS A 140 -13.84 -0.79 13.06
C LYS A 140 -12.46 -1.43 13.25
N LEU A 141 -11.64 -1.48 12.20
CA LEU A 141 -10.27 -1.97 12.30
C LEU A 141 -9.37 -0.92 12.98
N PRO A 142 -8.35 -1.36 13.72
CA PRO A 142 -7.40 -0.45 14.35
C PRO A 142 -6.51 0.23 13.30
N GLY A 143 -5.78 1.27 13.71
CA GLY A 143 -4.92 2.04 12.82
C GLY A 143 -5.68 3.04 11.93
N LYS A 144 -4.91 3.92 11.27
CA LYS A 144 -5.42 5.02 10.43
C LYS A 144 -5.19 4.72 8.95
N ALA A 145 -6.11 5.13 8.10
CA ALA A 145 -5.92 5.18 6.64
C ALA A 145 -6.75 6.35 6.09
N ASP A 146 -6.41 6.86 4.92
CA ASP A 146 -7.19 7.90 4.25
C ASP A 146 -8.51 7.30 3.74
N PRO A 147 -9.69 7.75 4.24
CA PRO A 147 -10.99 7.23 3.80
C PRO A 147 -11.33 7.59 2.34
N ASN A 148 -10.62 8.55 1.74
CA ASN A 148 -10.85 9.00 0.37
C ASN A 148 -9.53 9.08 -0.42
N PRO A 149 -8.86 7.93 -0.64
CA PRO A 149 -7.58 7.91 -1.32
C PRO A 149 -7.73 8.34 -2.79
N GLN A 150 -6.72 9.05 -3.30
CA GLN A 150 -6.62 9.36 -4.72
C GLN A 150 -6.26 8.08 -5.48
N VAL A 151 -7.12 7.69 -6.43
CA VAL A 151 -6.96 6.47 -7.23
C VAL A 151 -6.96 6.78 -8.71
N GLU A 152 -6.02 6.19 -9.46
CA GLU A 152 -5.90 6.34 -10.92
C GLU A 152 -7.00 5.60 -11.70
#